data_AF-A0A822G6W1-F1
#
_entry.id   AF-A0A822G6W1-F1
#
_cell.length_a   1.000
_cell.length_b   1.000
_cell.length_c   1.000
_cell.angle_alpha   90.00
_cell.angle_beta   90.00
_cell.angle_gamma   90.00
#
_symmetry.space_group_name_H-M   'P 1'
#
loop_
_entity.id
_entity.type
_entity.pdbx_description
1 polymer ?
#
loop_
_entity_poly.entity_id
_entity_poly.type
_entity_poly.pdbx_seq_one_letter_code
_entity_poly.pdbx_strand_id
1 'polypeptide(L)' 'MIELVRSAFQKYDLSSQRELAGFLKRSADKAFASCWHCIVGRQFSSYVTHEMNGFIYLTKGPLSILLFKS' A
#
# COMPACT_ATOMS: atom_id res chain seq x y z
N MET A 1 0.94 -9.45 -5.22
CA MET A 1 0.99 -8.20 -4.41
C MET A 1 2.27 -7.40 -4.64
N ILE A 2 3.46 -8.00 -4.55
CA ILE A 2 4.74 -7.29 -4.73
C ILE A 2 4.81 -6.57 -6.10
N GLU A 3 4.46 -7.24 -7.20
CA GLU A 3 4.46 -6.59 -8.54
C GLU A 3 3.51 -5.39 -8.64
N LEU A 4 2.37 -5.44 -7.95
CA LEU A 4 1.45 -4.29 -7.88
C LEU A 4 2.13 -3.10 -7.19
N VAL A 5 2.78 -3.33 -6.05
CA VAL A 5 3.50 -2.27 -5.31
C VAL A 5 4.69 -1.75 -6.13
N ARG A 6 5.42 -2.64 -6.81
CA ARG A 6 6.55 -2.29 -7.67
C ARG A 6 6.11 -1.39 -8.84
N SER A 7 5.02 -1.75 -9.53
CA SER A 7 4.47 -0.92 -10.62
C SER A 7 3.97 0.43 -10.12
N ALA A 8 3.38 0.48 -8.93
CA ALA A 8 2.96 1.74 -8.31
C ALA A 8 4.15 2.67 -8.04
N PHE A 9 5.27 2.13 -7.55
CA PHE A 9 6.49 2.89 -7.34
C PHE A 9 7.22 3.33 -8.63
N GLN A 10 6.92 2.73 -9.76
CA GLN A 10 7.42 3.19 -11.06
C GLN A 10 6.55 4.32 -11.62
N LYS A 11 5.25 4.30 -11.33
CA LYS A 11 4.27 5.27 -11.82
C LYS A 11 4.21 6.55 -11.00
N TYR A 12 4.43 6.47 -9.69
CA TYR A 12 4.29 7.59 -8.76
C TYR A 12 5.63 7.95 -8.12
N ASP A 13 5.86 9.25 -7.94
CA ASP A 13 7.04 9.80 -7.27
C ASP A 13 6.79 10.06 -5.77
N LEU A 14 7.74 10.70 -5.10
CA LEU A 14 7.68 11.00 -3.67
C LEU A 14 6.65 12.08 -3.29
N SER A 15 6.16 12.86 -4.25
CA SER A 15 5.21 13.96 -4.05
C SER A 15 3.75 13.47 -4.10
N SER A 16 3.49 12.38 -4.83
CA SER A 16 2.16 11.82 -5.09
C SER A 16 1.67 10.78 -4.06
N GLN A 17 1.91 10.97 -2.76
CA GLN A 17 1.59 9.97 -1.72
C GLN A 17 0.10 9.58 -1.68
N ARG A 18 -0.79 10.58 -1.79
CA ARG A 18 -2.24 10.37 -1.77
C ARG A 18 -2.72 9.56 -2.98
N GLU A 19 -2.18 9.86 -4.16
CA GLU A 19 -2.55 9.20 -5.41
C GLU A 19 -2.03 7.76 -5.43
N LEU A 20 -0.80 7.56 -4.94
CA LEU A 20 -0.19 6.25 -4.76
C LEU A 20 -1.01 5.37 -3.81
N ALA A 21 -1.40 5.89 -2.64
CA ALA A 21 -2.25 5.16 -1.69
C ALA A 21 -3.60 4.78 -2.31
N GLY A 22 -4.24 5.72 -3.01
CA GLY A 22 -5.51 5.48 -3.70
C GLY A 22 -5.40 4.44 -4.83
N PHE A 23 -4.32 4.49 -5.62
CA PHE A 23 -4.03 3.53 -6.68
C PHE A 23 -3.84 2.12 -6.12
N LEU A 24 -3.04 1.98 -5.06
CA LEU A 24 -2.77 0.69 -4.43
C LEU A 24 -4.02 0.09 -3.82
N LYS A 25 -4.79 0.87 -3.06
CA LYS A 25 -6.06 0.42 -2.49
C LYS A 25 -7.00 -0.11 -3.58
N ARG A 26 -7.31 0.71 -4.59
CA ARG A 26 -8.26 0.35 -5.66
C ARG A 26 -7.78 -0.86 -6.47
N SER A 27 -6.49 -0.93 -6.75
CA SER A 27 -5.92 -2.06 -7.49
C SER A 27 -5.93 -3.35 -6.66
N ALA A 28 -5.69 -3.25 -5.36
CA ALA A 28 -5.76 -4.39 -4.44
C ALA A 28 -7.20 -4.88 -4.26
N ASP A 29 -8.16 -3.98 -4.05
CA ASP A 29 -9.59 -4.31 -3.98
C ASP A 29 -10.06 -5.05 -5.25
N LYS A 30 -9.61 -4.58 -6.42
CA LYS A 30 -9.96 -5.18 -7.71
C LYS A 30 -9.33 -6.56 -7.92
N ALA A 31 -8.10 -6.76 -7.47
CA ALA A 31 -7.33 -7.98 -7.75
C ALA A 31 -7.47 -9.06 -6.68
N PHE A 32 -7.74 -8.69 -5.43
CA PHE A 32 -7.64 -9.59 -4.26
C PHE A 32 -8.89 -9.55 -3.37
N ALA A 33 -10.02 -9.10 -3.92
CA ALA A 33 -11.27 -8.83 -3.21
C ALA A 33 -11.18 -7.75 -2.12
N SER A 34 -12.25 -6.98 -1.97
CA SER A 34 -12.38 -5.93 -0.96
C SER A 34 -12.47 -6.50 0.47
N CYS A 35 -12.16 -5.76 1.54
CA CYS A 35 -11.76 -4.34 1.60
C CYS A 35 -10.30 -4.18 2.05
N TRP A 36 -9.47 -3.59 1.20
CA TRP A 36 -8.07 -3.23 1.50
C TRP A 36 -7.94 -1.82 2.05
N HIS A 37 -6.91 -1.63 2.88
CA HIS A 37 -6.51 -0.37 3.49
C HIS A 37 -5.06 -0.08 3.09
N CYS A 38 -4.76 1.15 2.69
CA CYS A 38 -3.41 1.55 2.30
C CYS A 38 -3.00 2.84 3.00
N ILE A 39 -1.84 2.81 3.63
CA ILE A 39 -1.17 3.95 4.26
C ILE A 39 0.17 4.15 3.55
N VAL A 40 0.43 5.38 3.14
CA VAL A 40 1.68 5.79 2.49
C VAL A 40 2.18 7.02 3.21
N GLY A 41 3.43 7.00 3.66
CA GLY A 41 3.99 8.11 4.42
C GLY A 41 5.46 7.94 4.71
N ARG A 42 6.11 9.04 5.10
CA ARG A 42 7.54 9.04 5.43
C ARG A 42 7.82 8.50 6.83
N GLN A 43 6.93 8.82 7.76
CA GLN A 43 7.00 8.40 9.16
C GLN A 43 5.60 8.07 9.62
N PHE A 44 5.39 6.81 9.99
CA PHE A 44 4.18 6.33 10.64
C PHE A 44 4.49 5.04 11.38
N SER A 45 3.69 4.76 12.41
CA SER A 45 3.65 3.50 13.12
C SER A 45 2.21 3.01 13.11
N SER A 46 2.01 1.69 13.07
CA SER A 46 0.67 1.09 13.00
C SER A 46 0.58 -0.14 13.90
N TYR A 47 -0.57 -0.30 14.55
CA TYR A 47 -0.96 -1.53 15.23
C TYR A 47 -2.36 -1.88 14.75
N VAL A 48 -2.48 -2.91 13.91
CA VAL A 48 -3.73 -3.26 13.22
C VAL A 48 -3.96 -4.76 13.27
N THR A 49 -5.22 -5.15 13.34
CA THR A 49 -5.66 -6.52 13.05
C THR A 49 -5.87 -6.64 11.54
N HIS A 50 -5.43 -7.74 10.95
CA HIS A 50 -5.55 -8.00 9.52
C HIS A 50 -5.74 -9.49 9.26
N GLU A 51 -6.29 -9.83 8.10
CA GLU A 51 -6.41 -11.22 7.65
C GLU A 51 -5.02 -11.87 7.45
N MET A 52 -4.95 -13.20 7.62
CA MET A 52 -3.76 -13.98 7.32
C MET A 52 -3.41 -13.84 5.82
N ASN A 53 -2.13 -13.64 5.52
CA ASN A 53 -1.62 -13.40 4.16
C ASN A 53 -2.15 -12.12 3.47
N GLY A 54 -2.90 -11.28 4.20
CA GLY A 54 -3.47 -10.04 3.73
C GLY A 54 -2.65 -8.81 4.11
N PHE A 55 -1.33 -8.92 4.33
CA PHE A 55 -0.51 -7.84 4.86
C PHE A 55 0.80 -7.69 4.09
N ILE A 56 1.17 -6.44 3.78
CA ILE A 56 2.48 -6.10 3.23
C ILE A 56 2.96 -4.73 3.74
N TYR A 57 4.22 -4.68 4.18
CA TYR A 57 4.92 -3.46 4.56
C TYR A 57 6.22 -3.35 3.77
N LEU A 58 6.40 -2.24 3.04
CA LEU A 58 7.57 -2.03 2.16
C LEU A 58 8.03 -0.57 2.23
N THR A 59 9.33 -0.36 2.06
CA THR A 59 9.94 0.97 2.04
C THR A 59 10.73 1.19 0.76
N LYS A 60 10.56 2.35 0.12
CA LYS A 60 11.38 2.83 -1.00
C LYS A 60 11.89 4.24 -0.69
N GLY A 61 13.20 4.34 -0.44
CA GLY A 61 13.81 5.60 -0.01
C GLY A 61 13.16 6.12 1.27
N PRO A 62 12.71 7.38 1.33
CA PRO A 62 12.09 7.95 2.53
C PRO A 62 10.60 7.58 2.67
N LEU A 63 10.02 6.79 1.76
CA LEU A 63 8.59 6.51 1.74
C LEU A 63 8.31 5.06 2.09
N SER A 64 7.50 4.84 3.13
CA SER A 64 6.98 3.53 3.51
C SER A 64 5.53 3.37 3.06
N ILE A 65 5.16 2.13 2.74
CA ILE A 65 3.83 1.70 2.35
C ILE A 65 3.42 0.57 3.27
N LEU A 66 2.23 0.70 3.82
CA LEU A 66 1.52 -0.36 4.51
C LEU A 66 0.22 -0.62 3.74
N LEU A 67 0.03 -1.85 3.29
CA LEU A 67 -1.19 -2.29 2.61
C LEU A 67 -1.67 -3.56 3.32
N PHE A 68 -2.90 -3.53 3.84
CA PHE A 68 -3.46 -4.67 4.55
C PHE A 68 -4.96 -4.85 4.29
N LYS A 69 -5.45 -6.08 4.47
CA LYS A 69 -6.86 -6.46 4.38
C LYS A 69 -7.41 -6.69 5.79
N SER A 70 -8.56 -6.09 6.08
CA SER A 70 -9.28 -6.31 7.35
C SER A 70 -9.92 -7.68 7.41
#